data_AF-W4LAL6-F1
#
_entry.id   AF-W4LAL6-F1
#
_cell.length_a   1.000
_cell.length_b   1.000
_cell.length_c   1.000
_cell.angle_alpha   90.00
_cell.angle_beta   90.00
_cell.angle_gamma   90.00
#
_symmetry.space_group_name_H-M   'P 1'
#
loop_
_entity.id
_entity.type
_entity.pdbx_description
1 polymer ?
#
loop_
_entity_poly.entity_id
_entity_poly.type
_entity_poly.pdbx_seq_one_letter_code
_entity_poly.pdbx_strand_id
1 'polypeptide(L)' 'MKALPNLIAPWMPGRYVALGTDGYGLGEARHTRPRTYLDGGALYGLAQDGQIKYERVEEAIARLGIDANKVEPARQ' A
#
# COMPACT_ATOMS: atom_id res chain seq x y z
N MET A 1 3.61 9.34 -5.49
CA MET A 1 2.75 9.34 -6.69
C MET A 1 2.33 7.92 -7.06
N LYS A 2 1.03 7.59 -6.99
CA LYS A 2 0.43 6.33 -7.50
C LYS A 2 0.06 6.41 -8.98
N ALA A 3 -0.13 7.61 -9.52
CA ALA A 3 -0.63 7.80 -10.90
C ALA A 3 0.30 7.21 -11.97
N LEU A 4 1.61 7.35 -11.83
CA LEU A 4 2.59 6.85 -12.80
C LEU A 4 2.56 5.31 -12.96
N PRO A 5 2.70 4.50 -11.90
CA PRO A 5 2.56 3.04 -12.02
C PRO A 5 1.15 2.64 -12.49
N ASN A 6 0.11 3.39 -12.12
CA ASN A 6 -1.25 3.10 -12.59
C ASN A 6 -1.45 3.30 -14.09
N LEU A 7 -0.56 4.04 -14.79
CA LEU A 7 -0.65 4.14 -16.24
C LEU A 7 -0.57 2.75 -16.89
N ILE A 8 0.25 1.84 -16.35
CA ILE A 8 0.43 0.50 -16.92
C ILE A 8 -0.56 -0.56 -16.41
N ALA A 9 -1.37 -0.22 -15.41
CA ALA A 9 -2.29 -1.16 -14.78
C ALA A 9 -3.24 -1.89 -15.77
N PRO A 10 -3.78 -1.24 -16.83
CA PRO A 10 -4.66 -1.92 -17.78
C PRO A 10 -4.00 -3.04 -18.60
N TRP A 11 -2.67 -3.05 -18.70
CA TRP A 11 -1.93 -4.08 -19.43
C TRP A 11 -1.39 -5.20 -18.54
N MET A 12 -1.64 -5.14 -17.23
CA MET A 12 -1.21 -6.19 -16.31
C MET A 12 -2.20 -7.37 -16.33
N PRO A 13 -1.72 -8.62 -16.36
CA PRO A 13 -2.57 -9.81 -16.48
C PRO A 13 -3.41 -10.13 -15.23
N GLY A 14 -3.30 -9.34 -14.17
CA GLY A 14 -3.95 -9.58 -12.89
C GLY A 14 -4.04 -8.31 -12.05
N ARG A 15 -4.41 -8.45 -10.78
CA ARG A 15 -4.57 -7.31 -9.88
C ARG A 15 -3.25 -6.55 -9.71
N TYR A 16 -3.30 -5.26 -10.02
CA TYR A 16 -2.15 -4.36 -9.90
C TYR A 16 -2.38 -3.36 -8.75
N VAL A 17 -1.70 -3.58 -7.62
CA VAL A 17 -1.77 -2.69 -6.45
C VAL A 17 -0.58 -1.74 -6.47
N ALA A 18 -0.80 -0.50 -6.88
CA ALA A 18 0.24 0.53 -6.86
C ALA A 18 0.34 1.20 -5.48
N LEU A 19 1.55 1.22 -4.92
CA LEU A 19 1.89 2.04 -3.77
C LEU A 19 2.61 3.30 -4.25
N GLY A 20 2.24 4.45 -3.69
CA GLY A 20 2.86 5.71 -4.07
C GLY A 20 2.99 6.66 -2.89
N THR A 21 3.89 7.62 -3.05
CA THR A 21 4.14 8.77 -2.18
C THR A 21 3.30 9.98 -2.62
N ASP A 22 1.99 9.79 -2.84
CA ASP A 22 1.12 10.93 -3.16
C ASP A 22 1.07 11.88 -1.97
N GLY A 23 0.75 13.15 -2.20
CA GLY A 23 0.82 14.21 -1.18
C GLY A 23 2.03 15.11 -1.33
N TYR A 24 2.01 16.23 -0.62
CA TYR A 24 3.10 17.21 -0.62
C TYR A 24 4.30 16.69 0.18
N GLY A 25 5.52 16.96 -0.31
CA GLY A 25 6.75 16.60 0.37
C GLY A 25 6.91 17.42 1.66
N LEU A 26 6.71 16.77 2.81
CA LEU A 26 7.15 17.31 4.10
C LEU A 26 8.67 17.12 4.15
N GLY A 27 9.42 18.20 4.36
CA GLY A 27 10.89 18.19 4.33
C GLY A 27 11.47 17.28 5.41
N GLU A 28 11.68 16.02 5.09
CA GLU A 28 12.23 15.01 5.99
C GLU A 28 13.44 14.34 5.33
N ALA A 29 14.43 13.96 6.16
CA ALA A 29 15.55 13.15 5.74
C ALA A 29 15.02 11.87 5.05
N ARG A 30 15.79 11.30 4.10
CA ARG A 30 15.39 10.09 3.35
C ARG A 30 15.24 8.87 4.27
N HIS A 31 14.17 8.82 5.04
CA HIS A 31 13.69 7.62 5.67
C HIS A 31 13.12 6.77 4.54
N THR A 32 13.79 5.66 4.26
CA THR A 32 13.26 4.64 3.36
C THR A 32 11.86 4.29 3.83
N ARG A 33 10.90 4.30 2.90
CA ARG A 33 9.52 3.93 3.21
C ARG A 33 9.56 2.54 3.84
N PRO A 34 8.96 2.34 5.02
CA PRO A 34 9.16 1.11 5.76
C PRO A 34 8.59 -0.06 4.94
N ARG A 35 9.39 -1.13 4.84
CA ARG A 35 9.08 -2.37 4.11
C ARG A 35 7.72 -2.97 4.49
N THR A 36 7.25 -2.64 5.69
CA THR A 36 5.93 -2.95 6.22
C THR A 36 4.78 -2.55 5.27
N TYR A 37 4.86 -1.40 4.58
CA TYR A 37 3.76 -0.96 3.71
C TYR A 37 3.71 -1.75 2.40
N LEU A 38 4.86 -2.24 1.92
CA LEU A 38 4.95 -3.14 0.77
C LEU A 38 4.31 -4.49 1.11
N ASP A 39 4.68 -5.05 2.27
CA ASP A 39 4.17 -6.34 2.74
C ASP A 39 2.65 -6.28 2.99
N GLY A 40 2.16 -5.21 3.63
CA GLY A 40 0.72 -5.00 3.85
C GLY A 40 -0.07 -4.83 2.54
N GLY A 41 0.46 -4.06 1.58
CA GLY A 41 -0.16 -3.89 0.27
C GLY A 41 -0.24 -5.18 -0.54
N ALA A 42 0.79 -6.03 -0.46
CA ALA A 42 0.81 -7.33 -1.12
C ALA A 42 -0.23 -8.29 -0.52
N LEU A 43 -0.30 -8.39 0.81
CA LEU A 43 -1.30 -9.21 1.51
C LEU A 43 -2.72 -8.75 1.21
N TYR A 44 -2.95 -7.43 1.16
CA TYR A 44 -4.25 -6.89 0.77
C TYR A 44 -4.62 -7.29 -0.66
N GLY A 45 -3.69 -7.21 -1.62
CA GLY A 45 -3.91 -7.68 -2.99
C GLY A 45 -4.32 -9.15 -3.05
N LEU A 46 -3.63 -10.02 -2.31
CA LEU A 46 -3.96 -11.45 -2.22
C LEU A 46 -5.34 -11.70 -1.61
N ALA A 47 -5.74 -10.92 -0.61
CA ALA A 47 -7.06 -11.03 0.00
C ALA A 47 -8.18 -10.63 -0.98
N GLN A 48 -7.96 -9.58 -1.77
CA GLN A 48 -8.91 -9.16 -2.81
C GLN A 48 -9.05 -10.19 -3.94
N ASP A 49 -8.00 -10.96 -4.22
CA ASP A 49 -8.05 -12.08 -5.17
C ASP A 49 -8.59 -13.38 -4.54
N GLY A 50 -8.98 -13.35 -3.27
CA GLY A 50 -9.54 -14.49 -2.54
C GLY A 50 -8.54 -15.58 -2.18
N GLN A 51 -7.23 -15.33 -2.34
CA GLN A 51 -6.18 -16.31 -2.05
C GLN A 51 -5.91 -16.44 -0.54
N ILE A 52 -6.20 -15.38 0.22
CA ILE A 52 -6.16 -15.37 1.69
C ILE A 52 -7.41 -14.67 2.22
N LYS A 53 -7.73 -14.90 3.51
CA LYS A 53 -8.82 -14.18 4.15
C LYS A 53 -8.36 -12.81 4.68
N TYR A 54 -9.29 -11.86 4.82
CA TYR A 54 -8.99 -10.50 5.29
C TYR A 54 -8.47 -10.46 6.74
N GLU A 55 -8.86 -11.41 7.57
CA GLU A 55 -8.38 -11.56 8.95
C GLU A 55 -6.84 -11.70 8.97
N ARG A 56 -6.26 -12.34 7.95
CA ARG A 56 -4.80 -12.48 7.83
C ARG A 56 -4.12 -11.16 7.50
N VAL A 57 -4.81 -10.26 6.79
CA VAL A 57 -4.35 -8.90 6.51
C VAL A 57 -4.41 -8.06 7.78
N GLU A 58 -5.48 -8.17 8.57
CA GLU A 58 -5.62 -7.47 9.86
C GLU A 58 -4.51 -7.86 10.85
N GLU A 59 -4.24 -9.16 10.98
CA GLU A 59 -3.13 -9.66 11.79
C GLU A 59 -1.77 -9.11 11.33
N ALA A 60 -1.57 -9.00 10.01
CA ALA A 60 -0.34 -8.46 9.45
C ALA A 60 -0.21 -6.96 9.69
N ILE A 61 -1.29 -6.19 9.53
CA ILE A 61 -1.33 -4.74 9.84
C ILE A 61 -0.93 -4.52 11.30
N ALA A 62 -1.50 -5.29 12.23
CA ALA A 62 -1.18 -5.23 13.65
C ALA A 62 0.29 -5.60 13.93
N ARG A 63 0.80 -6.68 13.32
CA ARG A 63 2.19 -7.13 13.49
C ARG A 63 3.21 -6.17 12.90
N LEU A 64 2.87 -5.53 11.79
CA LEU A 64 3.74 -4.61 11.05
C LEU A 64 3.66 -3.17 11.61
N GLY A 65 2.81 -2.92 12.61
CA GLY A 65 2.66 -1.61 13.24
C GLY A 65 2.12 -0.55 12.27
N ILE A 66 1.30 -0.94 11.31
CA ILE A 66 0.73 -0.03 10.31
C ILE A 66 -0.52 0.63 10.92
N ASP A 67 -0.55 1.96 10.94
CA ASP A 67 -1.74 2.70 11.34
C ASP A 67 -2.77 2.73 10.19
N ALA A 68 -3.82 1.92 10.32
CA ALA A 68 -4.91 1.83 9.36
C ALA A 68 -5.83 3.06 9.36
N ASN A 69 -5.82 3.86 10.43
CA ASN A 69 -6.66 5.07 10.56
C ASN A 69 -5.93 6.34 10.11
N LYS A 70 -4.67 6.22 9.71
CA LYS A 70 -3.88 7.34 9.23
C LYS A 70 -4.54 7.97 7.99
N VAL A 71 -4.66 9.30 8.01
CA VAL A 71 -5.18 10.07 6.87
C VAL A 71 -4.35 9.80 5.61
N GLU A 72 -5.04 9.59 4.49
CA GLU A 72 -4.40 9.42 3.18
C GLU A 72 -3.52 10.64 2.88
N PRO A 73 -2.23 10.48 2.57
CA PRO A 73 -1.31 11.60 2.34
C PRO A 73 -1.73 12.57 1.23
N ALA A 74 -2.51 12.12 0.25
CA ALA A 74 -3.05 12.97 -0.81
C ALA A 74 -4.27 13.81 -0.41
N ARG A 75 -4.87 13.53 0.75
CA ARG A 75 -6.07 14.21 1.28
C ARG A 75 -5.77 15.02 2.56
N GLN A 76 -4.49 15.20 2.87
CA GLN A 76 -4.01 15.95 4.02
C GLN A 76 -4.01 17.45 3.75
#